data_AF-A0A956FWM5-F1
#
_entry.id   AF-A0A956FWM5-F1
#
_cell.length_a   1.000
_cell.length_b   1.000
_cell.length_c   1.000
_cell.angle_alpha   90.00
_cell.angle_beta   90.00
_cell.angle_gamma   90.00
#
_symmetry.space_group_name_H-M   'P 1'
#
loop_
_entity.id
_entity.type
_entity.pdbx_description
1 polymer ?
#
loop_
_entity_poly.entity_id
_entity_poly.type
_entity_poly.pdbx_seq_one_letter_code
_entity_poly.pdbx_strand_id
1 'polypeptide(L)'
;DDGDAGDTGDTGDAPKGVLAAASELAGMVDALLNGDDAAARKDAATQLLEREEASVPELIRDLAELELATRCKSKKSIITRLTERGDPQVLPALRRVSALPKKGCGMFKQSDCWTCLRRTVSASIDRLEKIEAGEDPDAAPATKKTTKKSTKKKSK
;
A
#
# COMPACT_ATOMS: atom_id res chain seq x y z
N ASP A 1 -25.15 67.07 -0.85
CA ASP A 1 -26.26 66.13 -1.00
C ASP A 1 -25.85 65.21 -2.13
N ASP A 2 -25.26 64.06 -1.76
CA ASP A 2 -24.81 62.92 -2.58
C ASP A 2 -24.24 61.96 -1.51
N GLY A 3 -24.99 60.99 -1.00
CA GLY A 3 -25.24 59.69 -1.65
C GLY A 3 -24.31 58.66 -0.99
N ASP A 4 -24.83 57.85 -0.07
CA ASP A 4 -25.17 56.43 -0.31
C ASP A 4 -23.92 55.53 -0.18
N ALA A 5 -23.70 54.90 0.97
CA ALA A 5 -24.23 53.58 1.39
C ALA A 5 -23.52 52.38 0.74
N GLY A 6 -23.35 51.32 1.53
CA GLY A 6 -22.89 50.00 1.10
C GLY A 6 -21.50 49.66 1.64
N ASP A 7 -21.39 49.04 2.81
CA ASP A 7 -21.54 47.57 2.94
C ASP A 7 -20.53 46.83 2.05
N THR A 8 -19.37 46.47 2.61
CA THR A 8 -18.64 45.30 2.14
C THR A 8 -18.69 44.27 3.25
N GLY A 9 -19.72 43.44 3.12
CA GLY A 9 -20.04 42.28 3.93
C GLY A 9 -18.85 41.54 4.53
N ASP A 10 -19.03 41.26 5.82
CA ASP A 10 -18.85 39.93 6.38
C ASP A 10 -19.28 38.84 5.38
N THR A 11 -18.35 37.99 4.94
CA THR A 11 -18.72 36.68 4.38
C THR A 11 -17.58 35.67 4.53
N GLY A 12 -17.64 34.89 5.61
CA GLY A 12 -17.32 33.47 5.60
C GLY A 12 -15.85 33.06 5.52
N ASP A 13 -15.15 33.15 6.64
CA ASP A 13 -13.97 32.31 6.89
C ASP A 13 -14.44 30.85 7.07
N ALA A 14 -14.33 30.07 5.99
CA ALA A 14 -14.55 28.63 5.93
C ALA A 14 -13.44 28.00 5.07
N PRO A 15 -13.10 26.72 5.28
CA PRO A 15 -11.74 26.31 5.64
C PRO A 15 -10.84 26.06 4.43
N LYS A 16 -10.16 27.11 3.92
CA LYS A 16 -9.08 26.92 2.93
C LYS A 16 -7.94 26.03 3.48
N GLY A 17 -7.69 26.08 4.79
CA GLY A 17 -6.63 25.28 5.44
C GLY A 17 -6.88 23.77 5.43
N VAL A 18 -8.13 23.34 5.60
CA VAL A 18 -8.47 21.90 5.67
C VAL A 18 -8.43 21.25 4.28
N LEU A 19 -8.88 21.98 3.24
CA LEU A 19 -8.77 21.54 1.85
C LEU A 19 -7.31 21.49 1.38
N ALA A 20 -6.50 22.47 1.75
CA ALA A 20 -5.06 22.45 1.46
C ALA A 20 -4.37 21.26 2.15
N ALA A 21 -4.64 21.02 3.43
CA ALA A 21 -4.09 19.89 4.17
C ALA A 21 -4.51 18.53 3.58
N ALA A 22 -5.75 18.39 3.14
CA ALA A 22 -6.23 17.19 2.44
C ALA A 22 -5.56 17.00 1.07
N SER A 23 -5.33 18.09 0.34
CA SER A 23 -4.63 18.08 -0.95
C SER A 23 -3.16 17.68 -0.80
N GLU A 24 -2.48 18.23 0.21
CA GLU A 24 -1.10 17.84 0.53
C GLU A 24 -1.00 16.38 0.94
N LEU A 25 -1.95 15.91 1.77
CA LEU A 25 -2.02 14.50 2.16
C LEU A 25 -2.20 13.59 0.94
N ALA A 26 -3.13 13.93 0.05
CA ALA A 26 -3.35 13.20 -1.18
C ALA A 26 -2.08 13.17 -2.06
N GLY A 27 -1.37 14.30 -2.18
CA GLY A 27 -0.10 14.37 -2.91
C GLY A 27 0.99 13.47 -2.33
N MET A 28 1.12 13.42 -1.01
CA MET A 28 2.08 12.52 -0.35
C MET A 28 1.68 11.04 -0.48
N VAL A 29 0.39 10.73 -0.39
CA VAL A 29 -0.12 9.37 -0.59
C VAL A 29 0.14 8.90 -2.03
N ASP A 30 -0.12 9.76 -3.01
CA ASP A 30 0.18 9.46 -4.41
C ASP A 30 1.68 9.27 -4.63
N ALA A 31 2.52 10.16 -4.09
CA ALA A 31 3.97 10.01 -4.14
C ALA A 31 4.44 8.68 -3.50
N LEU A 32 3.84 8.26 -2.38
CA LEU A 32 4.16 6.99 -1.71
C LEU A 32 3.78 5.76 -2.54
N LEU A 33 2.62 5.80 -3.21
CA LEU A 33 2.06 4.67 -3.95
C LEU A 33 2.60 4.56 -5.38
N ASN A 34 2.68 5.69 -6.07
CA ASN A 34 2.93 5.80 -7.51
C ASN A 34 4.25 6.50 -7.85
N GLY A 35 4.96 7.07 -6.87
CA GLY A 35 6.23 7.74 -7.10
C GLY A 35 7.26 6.80 -7.74
N ASP A 36 7.86 7.25 -8.86
CA ASP A 36 8.84 6.46 -9.62
C ASP A 36 10.14 6.24 -8.83
N ASP A 37 10.55 7.25 -8.06
CA ASP A 37 11.83 7.24 -7.34
C ASP A 37 11.72 6.71 -5.91
N ALA A 38 12.71 5.91 -5.50
CA ALA A 38 12.74 5.30 -4.17
C ALA A 38 13.05 6.30 -3.05
N ALA A 39 13.79 7.38 -3.33
CA ALA A 39 14.00 8.45 -2.36
C ALA A 39 12.71 9.26 -2.20
N ALA A 40 12.04 9.64 -3.30
CA ALA A 40 10.77 10.36 -3.24
C ALA A 40 9.69 9.61 -2.42
N ARG A 41 9.58 8.29 -2.57
CA ARG A 41 8.67 7.46 -1.75
C ARG A 41 9.04 7.48 -0.26
N LYS A 42 10.33 7.45 0.07
CA LYS A 42 10.81 7.47 1.47
C LYS A 42 10.62 8.85 2.10
N ASP A 43 10.83 9.90 1.34
CA ASP A 43 10.61 11.27 1.80
C ASP A 43 9.12 11.50 2.07
N ALA A 44 8.23 11.02 1.18
CA ALA A 44 6.79 11.03 1.41
C ALA A 44 6.39 10.19 2.63
N ALA A 45 6.96 8.97 2.78
CA ALA A 45 6.72 8.12 3.95
C ALA A 45 7.13 8.81 5.26
N THR A 46 8.28 9.48 5.26
CA THR A 46 8.79 10.19 6.44
C THR A 46 7.85 11.33 6.82
N GLN A 47 7.46 12.17 5.85
CA GLN A 47 6.52 13.28 6.09
C GLN A 47 5.15 12.78 6.59
N LEU A 48 4.67 11.64 6.09
CA LEU A 48 3.42 11.04 6.56
C LEU A 48 3.50 10.52 8.00
N LEU A 49 4.65 10.00 8.44
CA LEU A 49 4.84 9.52 9.81
C LEU A 49 5.08 10.66 10.81
N GLU A 50 5.66 11.77 10.37
CA GLU A 50 5.88 12.99 11.17
C GLU A 50 4.59 13.76 11.44
N ARG A 51 3.55 13.57 10.62
CA ARG A 51 2.23 14.14 10.86
C ARG A 51 1.51 13.47 12.03
N GLU A 52 0.58 14.21 12.62
CA GLU A 52 -0.27 13.70 13.69
C GLU A 52 -1.03 12.44 13.26
N GLU A 53 -1.09 11.46 14.16
CA GLU A 53 -1.72 10.16 13.91
C GLU A 53 -3.19 10.30 13.51
N ALA A 54 -3.92 11.27 14.09
CA ALA A 54 -5.32 11.55 13.75
C ALA A 54 -5.52 12.11 12.33
N SER A 55 -4.48 12.65 11.70
CA SER A 55 -4.55 13.27 10.37
C SER A 55 -4.21 12.30 9.24
N VAL A 56 -3.60 11.15 9.53
CA VAL A 56 -3.16 10.19 8.51
C VAL A 56 -3.88 8.86 8.71
N PRO A 57 -4.59 8.34 7.69
CA PRO A 57 -5.23 7.05 7.82
C PRO A 57 -4.22 5.95 8.18
N GLU A 58 -4.62 5.09 9.10
CA GLU A 58 -3.85 3.92 9.57
C GLU A 58 -3.23 3.09 8.43
N LEU A 59 -3.98 2.89 7.34
CA LEU A 59 -3.52 2.18 6.16
C LEU A 59 -2.29 2.86 5.50
N ILE A 60 -2.32 4.19 5.44
CA ILE A 60 -1.25 5.00 4.87
C ILE A 60 -0.02 5.01 5.80
N ARG A 61 -0.23 5.04 7.13
CA ARG A 61 0.86 4.89 8.10
C ARG A 61 1.53 3.52 7.97
N ASP A 62 0.76 2.44 7.88
CA ASP A 62 1.29 1.10 7.65
C ASP A 62 2.11 1.03 6.34
N LEU A 63 1.65 1.67 5.26
CA LEU A 63 2.40 1.76 4.00
C LEU A 63 3.70 2.57 4.14
N ALA A 64 3.66 3.69 4.85
CA ALA A 64 4.84 4.52 5.11
C ALA A 64 5.88 3.76 5.95
N GLU A 65 5.44 3.06 7.00
CA GLU A 65 6.30 2.16 7.77
C GLU A 65 6.91 1.05 6.90
N LEU A 66 6.14 0.49 5.97
CA LEU A 66 6.62 -0.56 5.06
C LEU A 66 7.78 -0.06 4.20
N GLU A 67 7.68 1.15 3.67
CA GLU A 67 8.72 1.76 2.83
C GLU A 67 10.01 2.04 3.61
N LEU A 68 9.89 2.56 4.83
CA LEU A 68 11.04 2.88 5.68
C LEU A 68 11.66 1.67 6.38
N ALA A 69 10.90 0.59 6.55
CA ALA A 69 11.40 -0.62 7.20
C ALA A 69 12.58 -1.23 6.43
N THR A 70 13.70 -1.42 7.13
CA THR A 70 14.93 -2.00 6.56
C THR A 70 15.09 -3.49 6.82
N ARG A 71 14.37 -4.02 7.81
CA ARG A 71 14.49 -5.43 8.24
C ARG A 71 13.34 -6.28 7.74
N CYS A 72 13.67 -7.52 7.36
CA CYS A 72 12.71 -8.57 7.01
C CYS A 72 11.54 -8.68 7.99
N LYS A 73 11.85 -8.76 9.29
CA LYS A 73 10.85 -9.00 10.34
C LYS A 73 9.81 -7.86 10.40
N SER A 74 10.28 -6.61 10.36
CA SER A 74 9.42 -5.42 10.39
C SER A 74 8.52 -5.37 9.16
N LYS A 75 9.10 -5.46 7.95
CA LYS A 75 8.29 -5.44 6.72
C LYS A 75 7.26 -6.58 6.72
N LYS A 76 7.65 -7.79 7.12
CA LYS A 76 6.73 -8.94 7.21
C LYS A 76 5.54 -8.66 8.13
N SER A 77 5.79 -8.10 9.32
CA SER A 77 4.74 -7.75 10.26
C SER A 77 3.77 -6.73 9.67
N ILE A 78 4.30 -5.71 9.01
CA ILE A 78 3.52 -4.63 8.38
C ILE A 78 2.67 -5.19 7.23
N ILE A 79 3.26 -6.01 6.35
CA ILE A 79 2.55 -6.66 5.24
C ILE A 79 1.38 -7.52 5.77
N THR A 80 1.58 -8.25 6.88
CA THR A 80 0.48 -9.00 7.50
C THR A 80 -0.67 -8.08 7.92
N ARG A 81 -0.38 -6.96 8.60
CA ARG A 81 -1.42 -5.98 8.99
C ARG A 81 -2.16 -5.42 7.78
N LEU A 82 -1.44 -5.03 6.73
CA LEU A 82 -2.03 -4.54 5.47
C LEU A 82 -2.95 -5.61 4.83
N THR A 83 -2.56 -6.88 4.91
CA THR A 83 -3.34 -8.00 4.38
C THR A 83 -4.59 -8.28 5.20
N GLU A 84 -4.51 -8.13 6.53
CA GLU A 84 -5.64 -8.29 7.45
C GLU A 84 -6.69 -7.20 7.25
N ARG A 85 -6.27 -5.97 6.93
CA ARG A 85 -7.18 -4.88 6.57
C ARG A 85 -7.92 -5.14 5.25
N GLY A 86 -7.34 -5.92 4.34
CA GLY A 86 -8.00 -6.37 3.12
C GLY A 86 -8.19 -5.29 2.05
N ASP A 87 -7.45 -4.19 2.12
CA ASP A 87 -7.63 -3.08 1.18
C ASP A 87 -6.80 -3.28 -0.12
N PRO A 88 -7.42 -3.38 -1.30
CA PRO A 88 -6.70 -3.56 -2.56
C PRO A 88 -5.84 -2.36 -2.97
N GLN A 89 -6.03 -1.17 -2.37
CA GLN A 89 -5.19 0.01 -2.66
C GLN A 89 -3.70 -0.20 -2.36
N VAL A 90 -3.33 -1.19 -1.55
CA VAL A 90 -1.94 -1.50 -1.19
C VAL A 90 -1.25 -2.43 -2.20
N LEU A 91 -2.00 -3.01 -3.15
CA LEU A 91 -1.48 -3.94 -4.16
C LEU A 91 -0.32 -3.37 -4.98
N PRO A 92 -0.34 -2.10 -5.46
CA PRO A 92 0.78 -1.52 -6.19
C PRO A 92 2.08 -1.55 -5.37
N ALA A 93 2.00 -1.21 -4.08
CA ALA A 93 3.15 -1.24 -3.17
C ALA A 93 3.67 -2.67 -2.96
N LEU A 94 2.79 -3.65 -2.73
CA LEU A 94 3.19 -5.04 -2.55
C LEU A 94 3.79 -5.64 -3.83
N ARG A 95 3.25 -5.33 -5.01
CA ARG A 95 3.82 -5.74 -6.30
C ARG A 95 5.23 -5.20 -6.48
N ARG A 96 5.48 -3.94 -6.11
CA ARG A 96 6.83 -3.35 -6.11
C ARG A 96 7.79 -4.10 -5.19
N VAL A 97 7.37 -4.44 -3.97
CA VAL A 97 8.18 -5.25 -3.04
C VAL A 97 8.45 -6.64 -3.61
N SER A 98 7.47 -7.27 -4.28
CA SER A 98 7.64 -8.57 -4.95
C SER A 98 8.64 -8.51 -6.11
N ALA A 99 8.64 -7.40 -6.85
CA ALA A 99 9.52 -7.14 -7.98
C ALA A 99 10.97 -6.82 -7.59
N LEU A 100 11.27 -6.63 -6.29
CA LEU A 100 12.63 -6.37 -5.83
C LEU A 100 13.61 -7.47 -6.31
N PRO A 101 14.83 -7.08 -6.72
CA PRO A 101 15.78 -8.02 -7.30
C PRO A 101 16.13 -9.15 -6.32
N LYS A 102 16.18 -10.38 -6.84
CA LYS A 102 16.51 -11.61 -6.10
C LYS A 102 18.00 -11.76 -5.80
N LYS A 103 18.84 -10.88 -6.35
CA LYS A 103 20.30 -10.92 -6.25
C LYS A 103 20.79 -9.53 -5.92
N GLY A 104 21.83 -9.41 -5.12
CA GLY A 104 22.36 -8.11 -4.68
C GLY A 104 22.81 -8.07 -3.22
N CYS A 105 22.45 -9.05 -2.39
CA CYS A 105 22.84 -9.09 -0.97
C CYS A 105 24.04 -9.99 -0.68
N GLY A 106 24.75 -9.65 0.40
CA GLY A 106 25.79 -10.48 1.01
C GLY A 106 27.18 -10.32 0.41
N MET A 107 28.15 -11.01 1.01
CA MET A 107 29.49 -11.21 0.45
C MET A 107 29.29 -11.81 -0.95
N PHE A 108 29.67 -11.12 -2.03
CA PHE A 108 29.46 -11.48 -3.45
C PHE A 108 28.11 -11.16 -4.12
N LYS A 109 27.15 -10.50 -3.46
CA LYS A 109 25.86 -10.11 -4.09
C LYS A 109 25.02 -11.28 -4.65
N GLN A 110 25.33 -12.52 -4.29
CA GLN A 110 24.64 -13.72 -4.81
C GLN A 110 23.38 -14.08 -4.03
N SER A 111 23.17 -13.48 -2.85
CA SER A 111 22.05 -13.83 -1.98
C SER A 111 20.84 -12.92 -2.19
N ASP A 112 19.65 -13.46 -1.98
CA ASP A 112 18.40 -12.69 -1.98
C ASP A 112 18.22 -12.02 -0.61
N CYS A 113 18.31 -10.68 -0.59
CA CYS A 113 18.10 -9.87 0.61
C CYS A 113 16.73 -10.12 1.26
N TRP A 114 15.74 -10.54 0.47
CA TRP A 114 14.33 -10.53 0.84
C TRP A 114 13.69 -11.91 0.75
N THR A 115 14.48 -12.98 0.79
CA THR A 115 14.00 -14.38 0.79
C THR A 115 12.88 -14.59 1.83
N CYS A 116 13.08 -14.03 3.02
CA CYS A 116 12.18 -14.00 4.17
C CYS A 116 10.77 -13.42 3.86
N LEU A 117 10.70 -12.50 2.89
CA LEU A 117 9.52 -11.71 2.54
C LEU A 117 8.78 -12.30 1.36
N ARG A 118 9.49 -12.90 0.40
CA ARG A 118 8.94 -13.43 -0.88
C ARG A 118 7.61 -14.17 -0.67
N ARG A 119 7.63 -15.16 0.22
CA ARG A 119 6.46 -16.01 0.48
C ARG A 119 5.29 -15.21 1.09
N THR A 120 5.58 -14.27 1.98
CA THR A 120 4.54 -13.45 2.61
C THR A 120 3.95 -12.45 1.62
N VAL A 121 4.80 -11.72 0.90
CA VAL A 121 4.36 -10.74 -0.11
C VAL A 121 3.51 -11.41 -1.18
N SER A 122 3.94 -12.55 -1.73
CA SER A 122 3.14 -13.28 -2.72
C SER A 122 1.79 -13.72 -2.16
N ALA A 123 1.75 -14.31 -0.96
CA ALA A 123 0.49 -14.73 -0.34
C ALA A 123 -0.45 -13.54 -0.06
N SER A 124 0.09 -12.39 0.31
CA SER A 124 -0.66 -11.16 0.53
C SER A 124 -1.25 -10.60 -0.76
N ILE A 125 -0.46 -10.55 -1.84
CA ILE A 125 -0.94 -10.14 -3.17
C ILE A 125 -2.07 -11.06 -3.61
N ASP A 126 -1.87 -12.38 -3.57
CA ASP A 126 -2.88 -13.37 -3.98
C ASP A 126 -4.20 -13.23 -3.19
N ARG A 127 -4.12 -12.85 -1.91
CA ARG A 127 -5.29 -12.61 -1.07
C ARG A 127 -6.01 -11.32 -1.44
N LEU A 128 -5.27 -10.23 -1.61
CA LEU A 128 -5.85 -8.93 -1.93
C LEU A 128 -6.41 -8.87 -3.36
N GLU A 129 -5.81 -9.56 -4.32
CA GLU A 129 -6.35 -9.71 -5.68
C GLU A 129 -7.72 -10.42 -5.68
N LYS A 130 -7.91 -11.41 -4.79
CA LYS A 130 -9.23 -12.07 -4.62
C LYS A 130 -10.27 -11.13 -4.04
N ILE A 131 -9.86 -10.29 -3.10
CA ILE A 131 -10.74 -9.27 -2.52
C ILE A 131 -11.12 -8.22 -3.56
N GLU A 132 -10.16 -7.74 -4.36
CA GLU A 132 -10.41 -6.83 -5.48
C GLU A 132 -11.38 -7.44 -6.51
N ALA A 133 -11.25 -8.75 -6.78
CA ALA A 133 -12.15 -9.49 -7.65
C ALA A 133 -13.57 -9.70 -7.07
N GLY A 134 -13.84 -9.23 -5.85
CA GLY A 134 -15.14 -9.38 -5.17
C GLY A 134 -15.40 -10.81 -4.70
N GLU A 135 -14.37 -11.63 -4.54
CA GLU A 135 -14.47 -12.99 -4.02
C GLU A 135 -14.25 -12.93 -2.50
N ASP A 136 -15.35 -13.00 -1.74
CA ASP A 136 -15.37 -12.84 -0.27
C ASP A 136 -14.24 -13.63 0.43
N PRO A 137 -13.27 -12.97 1.10
CA PRO A 137 -12.11 -13.63 1.70
C PRO A 137 -12.43 -14.40 2.99
N ASP A 138 -13.62 -14.16 3.57
CA ASP A 138 -14.14 -14.81 4.77
C ASP A 138 -15.07 -15.99 4.45
N ALA A 139 -15.44 -16.18 3.17
CA ALA A 139 -16.01 -17.43 2.72
C ALA A 139 -14.91 -18.49 2.73
N ALA A 140 -14.86 -19.30 3.79
CA ALA A 140 -14.03 -20.49 3.92
C ALA A 140 -13.91 -21.24 2.58
N PRO A 141 -12.71 -21.73 2.20
CA PRO A 141 -12.45 -22.17 0.83
C PRO A 141 -13.32 -23.36 0.43
N ALA A 142 -14.38 -23.09 -0.34
CA ALA A 142 -15.05 -24.11 -1.13
C ALA A 142 -14.09 -24.56 -2.24
N THR A 143 -13.35 -25.60 -1.90
CA THR A 143 -12.55 -26.47 -2.77
C THR A 143 -12.94 -26.41 -4.26
N LYS A 144 -12.14 -25.73 -5.08
CA LYS A 144 -12.04 -26.09 -6.51
C LYS A 144 -10.86 -27.03 -6.66
N LYS A 145 -11.16 -28.32 -6.50
CA LYS A 145 -10.29 -29.44 -6.86
C LYS A 145 -9.85 -29.25 -8.31
N THR A 146 -8.57 -28.92 -8.53
CA THR A 146 -7.93 -29.13 -9.82
C THR A 146 -7.79 -30.64 -10.01
N THR A 147 -8.80 -31.25 -10.65
CA THR A 147 -8.75 -32.66 -11.05
C THR A 147 -7.64 -32.85 -12.07
N LYS A 148 -6.53 -33.42 -11.58
CA LYS A 148 -5.43 -34.01 -12.32
C LYS A 148 -5.98 -35.09 -13.27
N LYS A 149 -6.10 -34.81 -14.56
CA LYS A 149 -6.48 -35.81 -15.58
C LYS A 149 -5.23 -36.59 -16.01
N SER A 150 -4.82 -37.57 -15.19
CA SER A 150 -3.90 -38.63 -15.60
C SER A 150 -4.69 -39.72 -16.32
N THR A 151 -4.72 -39.73 -17.65
CA THR A 151 -5.16 -40.91 -18.43
C THR A 151 -3.95 -41.64 -18.98
N LYS A 152 -3.44 -42.58 -18.19
CA LYS A 152 -2.51 -43.63 -18.62
C LYS A 152 -3.35 -44.77 -19.20
N LYS A 153 -3.45 -44.87 -20.53
CA LYS A 153 -4.13 -45.98 -21.22
C LYS A 153 -3.06 -47.00 -21.67
N LYS A 154 -3.06 -48.15 -20.99
CA LYS A 154 -2.23 -49.32 -21.31
C LYS A 154 -3.00 -50.17 -22.34
N SER A 155 -2.35 -50.52 -23.43
CA SER A 155 -2.75 -51.51 -24.44
C SER A 155 -1.42 -52.11 -24.91
N LYS A 156 -1.21 -53.41 -25.06
CA LYS A 156 -2.07 -54.59 -25.17
C LYS A 156 -1.23 -55.78 -24.71
#